data_AF-A0A3A4VVD4-F1
#
_entry.id   AF-A0A3A4VVD4-F1
#
_cell.length_a   1.000
_cell.length_b   1.000
_cell.length_c   1.000
_cell.angle_alpha   90.00
_cell.angle_beta   90.00
_cell.angle_gamma   90.00
#
_symmetry.space_group_name_H-M   'P 1'
#
loop_
_entity.id
_entity.type
_entity.pdbx_description
1 polymer ?
#
loop_
_entity_poly.entity_id
_entity_poly.type
_entity_poly.pdbx_seq_one_letter_code
_entity_poly.pdbx_strand_id
1 'polypeptide(L)'
;KSRLAELDKPRLKPSEIYRLLGDYTPATIIAGFVTASDTARRHAERYLTDYRHVRSALNGKDLLALGIKPGPDIKKTLDRLRDARLDAKATDRRSEIALVKRWLRR
;
A
#
# COMPACT_ATOMS: atom_id res chain seq x y z
N LYS A 1 4.58 11.24 -18.65
CA LYS A 1 5.73 10.55 -18.01
C LYS A 1 5.24 9.18 -17.54
N SER A 2 5.91 8.09 -17.93
CA SER A 2 5.50 6.73 -17.54
C SER A 2 5.58 6.59 -16.01
N ARG A 3 4.54 6.03 -15.37
CA ARG A 3 4.54 5.68 -13.92
C ARG A 3 5.75 4.81 -13.53
N LEU A 4 6.32 4.08 -14.49
CA LEU A 4 7.50 3.24 -14.26
C LEU A 4 8.79 4.06 -14.09
N ALA A 5 8.89 5.25 -14.72
CA ALA A 5 10.05 6.14 -14.53
C ALA A 5 10.11 6.74 -13.12
N GLU A 6 8.98 6.73 -12.38
CA GLU A 6 8.95 7.14 -10.99
C GLU A 6 9.68 6.14 -10.08
N LEU A 7 9.79 4.87 -10.49
CA LEU A 7 10.51 3.82 -9.73
C LEU A 7 12.02 4.04 -9.71
N ASP A 8 12.57 4.94 -10.53
CA ASP A 8 14.00 5.27 -10.47
C ASP A 8 14.35 6.15 -9.25
N LYS A 9 13.34 6.65 -8.52
CA LYS A 9 13.57 7.47 -7.33
C LYS A 9 14.12 6.60 -6.19
N PRO A 10 15.30 6.93 -5.64
CA PRO A 10 15.98 6.07 -4.65
C PRO A 10 15.28 6.03 -3.28
N ARG A 11 14.40 6.99 -2.96
CA ARG A 11 13.77 7.14 -1.65
C ARG A 11 12.25 7.05 -1.68
N LEU A 12 11.70 6.16 -2.51
CA LEU A 12 10.28 5.86 -2.46
C LEU A 12 9.90 5.10 -1.19
N LYS A 13 8.78 5.48 -0.60
CA LYS A 13 8.17 4.72 0.50
C LYS A 13 7.54 3.44 -0.04
N PRO A 14 7.44 2.38 0.79
CA PRO A 14 6.78 1.15 0.40
C PRO A 14 5.33 1.36 -0.10
N SER A 15 4.57 2.26 0.53
CA SER A 15 3.21 2.62 0.07
C SER A 15 3.19 3.30 -1.30
N GLU A 16 4.21 4.08 -1.64
CA GLU A 16 4.33 4.73 -2.95
C GLU A 16 4.64 3.70 -4.04
N ILE A 17 5.55 2.78 -3.76
CA ILE A 17 5.87 1.64 -4.66
C ILE A 17 4.61 0.81 -4.89
N TYR A 18 3.86 0.49 -3.83
CA TYR A 18 2.60 -0.24 -3.95
C TYR A 18 1.60 0.49 -4.86
N ARG A 19 1.42 1.81 -4.71
CA ARG A 19 0.50 2.58 -5.57
C ARG A 19 0.96 2.69 -7.01
N LEU A 20 2.27 2.70 -7.27
CA LEU A 20 2.82 2.73 -8.62
C LEU A 20 2.62 1.38 -9.34
N LEU A 21 2.73 0.27 -8.61
CA LEU A 21 2.71 -1.09 -9.17
C LEU A 21 1.36 -1.81 -9.01
N GLY A 22 0.47 -1.30 -8.15
CA GLY A 22 -0.79 -1.93 -7.75
C GLY A 22 -1.78 -2.21 -8.87
N ASP A 23 -1.72 -1.43 -9.95
CA ASP A 23 -2.61 -1.55 -11.11
C ASP A 23 -2.06 -2.51 -12.18
N TYR A 24 -0.84 -3.03 -11.99
CA TYR A 24 -0.18 -3.91 -12.94
C TYR A 24 -0.20 -5.36 -12.46
N THR A 25 -0.31 -6.29 -13.42
CA THR A 25 -0.16 -7.72 -13.11
C THR A 25 1.31 -8.04 -12.80
N PRO A 26 1.60 -9.09 -12.00
CA PRO A 26 2.97 -9.53 -11.77
C PRO A 26 3.74 -9.78 -13.06
N ALA A 27 3.11 -10.39 -14.07
CA ALA A 27 3.73 -10.64 -15.37
C ALA A 27 4.11 -9.33 -16.09
N THR A 28 3.25 -8.31 -16.06
CA THR A 28 3.56 -6.98 -16.63
C THR A 28 4.75 -6.32 -15.93
N ILE A 29 4.83 -6.45 -14.60
CA ILE A 29 5.94 -5.89 -13.82
C ILE A 29 7.25 -6.60 -14.17
N ILE A 30 7.24 -7.93 -14.26
CA ILE A 30 8.40 -8.75 -14.64
C ILE A 30 8.86 -8.43 -16.07
N ALA A 31 7.94 -8.28 -17.02
CA ALA A 31 8.29 -7.90 -18.39
C ALA A 31 9.02 -6.55 -18.46
N GLY A 32 8.68 -5.62 -17.54
CA GLY A 32 9.37 -4.33 -17.41
C GLY A 32 10.83 -4.43 -16.92
N PHE A 33 11.29 -5.58 -16.42
CA PHE A 33 12.65 -5.73 -15.87
C PHE A 33 13.75 -5.62 -16.93
N VAL A 34 13.41 -5.91 -18.19
CA VAL A 34 14.36 -5.93 -19.31
C VAL A 34 14.93 -4.53 -19.57
N THR A 35 14.13 -3.48 -19.33
CA THR A 35 14.51 -2.09 -19.59
C THR A 35 14.64 -1.24 -18.32
N ALA A 36 14.40 -1.84 -17.15
CA ALA A 36 14.45 -1.14 -15.86
C ALA A 36 15.89 -0.91 -15.38
N SER A 37 16.12 0.22 -14.71
CA SER A 37 17.34 0.43 -13.92
C SER A 37 17.40 -0.53 -12.73
N ASP A 38 18.58 -0.68 -12.13
CA ASP A 38 18.74 -1.47 -10.90
C ASP A 38 17.88 -0.95 -9.75
N THR A 39 17.66 0.37 -9.66
CA THR A 39 16.81 0.96 -8.62
C THR A 39 15.35 0.58 -8.82
N ALA A 40 14.85 0.71 -10.06
CA ALA A 40 13.49 0.32 -10.39
C ALA A 40 13.26 -1.18 -10.21
N ARG A 41 14.25 -2.02 -10.60
CA ARG A 41 14.21 -3.47 -10.41
C ARG A 41 14.11 -3.84 -8.93
N ARG A 42 14.94 -3.26 -8.05
CA ARG A 42 14.88 -3.49 -6.60
C ARG A 42 13.52 -3.12 -5.99
N HIS A 43 12.93 -2.00 -6.40
CA HIS A 43 11.60 -1.63 -5.91
C HIS A 43 10.51 -2.59 -6.39
N ALA A 44 10.59 -3.02 -7.64
CA ALA A 44 9.65 -3.97 -8.21
C ALA A 44 9.77 -5.37 -7.57
N GLU A 45 10.99 -5.84 -7.31
CA GLU A 45 11.26 -7.08 -6.56
C GLU A 45 10.63 -7.03 -5.17
N ARG A 46 10.85 -5.95 -4.40
CA ARG A 46 10.22 -5.78 -3.07
C ARG A 46 8.70 -5.75 -3.14
N TYR A 47 8.13 -5.16 -4.19
CA TYR A 47 6.68 -5.21 -4.38
C TYR A 47 6.17 -6.63 -4.65
N LEU A 48 6.85 -7.36 -5.54
CA LEU A 48 6.47 -8.71 -5.94
C LEU A 48 6.62 -9.74 -4.83
N THR A 49 7.58 -9.55 -3.92
CA THR A 49 7.89 -10.48 -2.83
C THR A 49 7.20 -10.13 -1.53
N ASP A 50 7.17 -8.84 -1.17
CA ASP A 50 6.71 -8.40 0.15
C ASP A 50 5.44 -7.56 0.08
N TYR A 51 5.51 -6.38 -0.57
CA TYR A 51 4.51 -5.32 -0.36
C TYR A 51 3.12 -5.70 -0.86
N ARG A 52 3.01 -6.47 -1.95
CA ARG A 52 1.71 -6.91 -2.49
C ARG A 52 0.94 -7.85 -1.56
N HIS A 53 1.62 -8.47 -0.60
CA HIS A 53 1.03 -9.40 0.36
C HIS A 53 0.63 -8.71 1.67
N VAL A 54 1.04 -7.46 1.88
CA VAL A 54 0.69 -6.69 3.09
C VAL A 54 -0.79 -6.29 3.06
N ARG A 55 -1.51 -6.65 4.12
CA ARG A 55 -2.90 -6.27 4.37
C ARG A 55 -3.04 -5.71 5.78
N SER A 56 -4.02 -4.83 5.99
CA SER A 56 -4.40 -4.38 7.32
C SER A 56 -4.87 -5.56 8.18
N ALA A 57 -4.63 -5.49 9.50
CA ALA A 57 -5.21 -6.42 10.46
C ALA A 57 -6.70 -6.17 10.70
N LEU A 58 -7.17 -4.94 10.45
CA LEU A 58 -8.58 -4.61 10.42
C LEU A 58 -9.20 -4.99 9.07
N ASN A 59 -10.41 -5.53 9.13
CA ASN A 59 -11.23 -5.80 7.95
C ASN A 59 -12.43 -4.84 7.87
N GLY A 60 -13.26 -4.97 6.83
CA GLY A 60 -14.43 -4.11 6.65
C GLY A 60 -15.43 -4.16 7.81
N LYS A 61 -15.64 -5.32 8.43
CA LYS A 61 -16.55 -5.46 9.58
C LYS A 61 -16.02 -4.70 10.80
N ASP A 62 -14.71 -4.76 11.03
CA ASP A 62 -14.07 -4.00 12.10
C ASP A 62 -14.24 -2.49 11.89
N LEU A 63 -14.09 -2.01 10.66
CA LEU A 63 -14.26 -0.61 10.33
C LEU A 63 -15.71 -0.12 10.50
N LEU A 64 -16.69 -0.95 10.13
CA LEU A 64 -18.10 -0.66 10.39
C LEU A 64 -18.36 -0.54 11.90
N ALA A 65 -17.82 -1.47 12.71
CA ALA A 65 -17.95 -1.41 14.16
C ALA A 65 -17.25 -0.19 14.79
N LEU A 66 -16.22 0.35 14.13
CA LEU A 66 -15.55 1.59 14.53
C LEU A 66 -16.29 2.86 14.09
N GLY A 67 -17.40 2.75 13.35
CA GLY A 67 -18.22 3.89 12.93
C GLY A 67 -17.89 4.44 11.54
N ILE A 68 -17.11 3.73 10.71
CA ILE A 68 -16.89 4.10 9.31
C ILE A 68 -18.15 3.78 8.51
N LYS A 69 -18.60 4.73 7.68
CA LYS A 69 -19.77 4.54 6.82
C LYS A 69 -19.53 3.43 5.79
N PRO A 70 -20.54 2.58 5.51
CA PRO A 70 -20.42 1.56 4.48
C PRO A 70 -20.18 2.16 3.10
N GLY A 71 -19.56 1.38 2.21
CA GLY A 71 -19.30 1.78 0.82
C GLY A 71 -17.86 2.26 0.60
N PRO A 72 -17.64 3.29 -0.24
CA PRO A 72 -16.28 3.71 -0.66
C PRO A 72 -15.36 4.09 0.50
N ASP A 73 -15.90 4.57 1.62
CA ASP A 73 -15.11 4.99 2.78
C ASP A 73 -14.45 3.81 3.50
N ILE A 74 -15.06 2.62 3.49
CA ILE A 74 -14.43 1.39 3.96
C ILE A 74 -13.18 1.09 3.12
N LYS A 75 -13.33 1.09 1.79
CA LYS A 75 -12.20 0.82 0.87
C LYS A 75 -11.08 1.82 1.08
N LYS A 76 -11.39 3.13 1.09
CA LYS A 76 -10.42 4.20 1.34
C LYS A 76 -9.68 4.02 2.67
N THR A 77 -10.40 3.61 3.72
CA THR A 77 -9.82 3.41 5.05
C THR A 77 -8.92 2.18 5.08
N LEU A 78 -9.32 1.07 4.46
CA LEU A 78 -8.48 -0.12 4.31
C LEU A 78 -7.21 0.17 3.49
N ASP A 79 -7.34 0.90 2.39
CA ASP A 79 -6.19 1.33 1.58
C ASP A 79 -5.22 2.18 2.40
N ARG A 80 -5.75 3.12 3.20
CA ARG A 80 -4.96 3.98 4.08
C ARG A 80 -4.29 3.21 5.23
N LEU A 81 -4.95 2.16 5.76
CA LEU A 81 -4.37 1.27 6.76
C LEU A 81 -3.25 0.41 6.18
N ARG A 82 -3.44 -0.15 4.98
CA ARG A 82 -2.38 -0.85 4.26
C ARG A 82 -1.18 0.06 4.03
N ASP A 83 -1.39 1.29 3.57
CA ASP A 83 -0.33 2.27 3.38
C ASP A 83 0.40 2.60 4.69
N ALA A 84 -0.34 2.76 5.79
CA ALA A 84 0.24 2.96 7.12
C ALA A 84 1.09 1.77 7.57
N ARG A 85 0.67 0.54 7.25
CA ARG A 85 1.40 -0.68 7.58
C ARG A 85 2.65 -0.86 6.75
N LEU A 86 2.55 -0.64 5.43
CA LEU A 86 3.68 -0.60 4.50
C LEU A 86 4.73 0.44 4.93
N ASP A 87 4.29 1.60 5.41
CA ASP A 87 5.17 2.65 5.92
C ASP A 87 5.63 2.43 7.37
N ALA A 88 5.38 1.25 7.96
CA ALA A 88 5.69 0.91 9.36
C ALA A 88 5.09 1.88 10.42
N LYS A 89 4.00 2.57 10.10
CA LYS A 89 3.29 3.49 11.01
C LYS A 89 2.24 2.80 11.88
N ALA A 90 1.77 1.63 11.46
CA ALA A 90 0.81 0.81 12.20
C ALA A 90 0.99 -0.66 11.81
N THR A 91 1.69 -1.43 12.64
CA THR A 91 2.09 -2.83 12.34
C THR A 91 1.21 -3.87 13.03
N ASP A 92 0.39 -3.45 13.98
CA ASP A 92 -0.49 -4.32 14.76
C ASP A 92 -1.94 -3.80 14.82
N ARG A 93 -2.87 -4.67 15.20
CA ARG A 93 -4.29 -4.36 15.26
C ARG A 93 -4.62 -3.18 16.19
N ARG A 94 -3.94 -3.05 17.34
CA ARG A 94 -4.18 -1.96 18.29
C ARG A 94 -3.73 -0.62 17.70
N SER A 95 -2.57 -0.58 17.06
CA SER A 95 -2.06 0.60 16.37
C SER A 95 -2.98 1.04 15.22
N GLU A 96 -3.53 0.09 14.45
CA GLU A 96 -4.50 0.37 13.38
C GLU A 96 -5.80 0.97 13.94
N ILE A 97 -6.35 0.42 15.03
CA ILE A 97 -7.55 0.97 15.69
C ILE A 97 -7.32 2.40 16.16
N ALA A 98 -6.18 2.67 16.80
CA ALA A 98 -5.83 4.01 17.25
C ALA A 98 -5.75 5.00 16.08
N LEU A 99 -5.20 4.55 14.94
CA LEU A 99 -5.10 5.34 13.72
C LEU A 99 -6.48 5.68 13.14
N VAL A 100 -7.38 4.70 13.04
CA VAL A 100 -8.77 4.91 12.57
C VAL A 100 -9.52 5.88 13.47
N LYS A 101 -9.44 5.70 14.80
CA LYS A 101 -10.07 6.64 15.75
C LYS A 101 -9.54 8.06 15.59
N ARG A 102 -8.24 8.23 15.29
CA ARG A 102 -7.66 9.56 15.02
C ARG A 102 -8.21 10.19 13.74
N TRP A 103 -8.55 9.39 12.73
CA TRP A 103 -9.16 9.90 11.48
C TRP A 103 -10.61 10.30 11.66
N LEU A 104 -11.37 9.60 12.51
CA LEU A 104 -12.77 9.92 12.81
C LEU A 104 -12.94 11.19 13.64
N ARG A 105 -11.90 11.63 14.36
CA ARG A 105 -11.90 12.86 15.17
C ARG A 105 -11.55 14.12 14.37
N ARG A 106 -11.27 13.98 13.07
CA ARG A 106 -10.98 15.09 12.15
C ARG A 106 -12.13 15.28 11.19
#